data_AF-A0A957GQK9-F1
#
_entry.id   AF-A0A957GQK9-F1
#
_cell.length_a   1.000
_cell.length_b   1.000
_cell.length_c   1.000
_cell.angle_alpha   90.00
_cell.angle_beta   90.00
_cell.angle_gamma   90.00
#
_symmetry.space_group_name_H-M   'P 1'
#
loop_
_entity.id
_entity.type
_entity.pdbx_description
1 polymer ?
#
loop_
_entity_poly.entity_id
_entity_poly.type
_entity_poly.pdbx_seq_one_letter_code
_entity_poly.pdbx_strand_id
1 'polypeptide(L)'
;MNEPKGTIQVELTFKAWLLKQTERKDAIGKLAQAMSKMEYTYTPRRKNDEHKKWADIITRHGEVRHVVAFNQAWREYQIAKEAAIAAAPA
;
A
#
# COMPACT_ATOMS: atom_id res chain seq x y z
N MET A 1 -16.48 7.30 -26.27
CA MET A 1 -15.72 6.13 -25.78
C MET A 1 -15.35 6.41 -24.34
N ASN A 2 -15.68 5.47 -23.46
CA ASN A 2 -15.86 5.69 -22.01
C ASN A 2 -14.62 6.26 -21.32
N GLU A 3 -14.82 7.40 -20.66
CA GLU A 3 -13.93 7.93 -19.62
C GLU A 3 -13.90 6.95 -18.43
N PRO A 4 -12.74 6.48 -17.95
CA PRO A 4 -12.69 5.85 -16.65
C PRO A 4 -12.82 6.94 -15.57
N LYS A 5 -14.06 7.19 -15.15
CA LYS A 5 -14.40 7.85 -13.90
C LYS A 5 -13.86 7.01 -12.74
N GLY A 6 -12.63 7.30 -12.35
CA GLY A 6 -12.12 6.95 -11.04
C GLY A 6 -11.64 8.24 -10.42
N THR A 7 -12.54 8.98 -9.79
CA THR A 7 -12.14 10.03 -8.84
C THR A 7 -11.27 9.34 -7.80
N ILE A 8 -9.95 9.40 -7.99
CA ILE A 8 -8.98 9.01 -6.97
C ILE A 8 -9.13 10.11 -5.92
N GLN A 9 -10.10 9.96 -5.02
CA GLN A 9 -9.92 10.52 -3.70
C GLN A 9 -8.55 10.02 -3.27
N VAL A 10 -7.61 10.95 -3.12
CA VAL A 10 -6.23 10.67 -2.74
C VAL A 10 -6.25 10.30 -1.25
N GLU A 11 -6.96 9.22 -0.91
CA GLU A 11 -6.88 8.64 0.41
C GLU A 11 -5.43 8.22 0.60
N LEU A 12 -4.80 8.76 1.64
CA LEU A 12 -3.50 8.35 2.16
C LEU A 12 -3.62 6.91 2.66
N THR A 13 -3.77 5.97 1.73
CA THR A 13 -3.81 4.52 1.95
C THR A 13 -2.43 3.95 1.66
N PHE A 14 -2.12 2.86 2.35
CA PHE A 14 -0.87 2.15 2.14
C PHE A 14 -0.76 1.64 0.71
N LYS A 15 -1.88 1.20 0.10
CA LYS A 15 -1.90 0.74 -1.30
C LYS A 15 -1.43 1.83 -2.25
N ALA A 16 -2.04 3.02 -2.17
CA ALA A 16 -1.72 4.13 -3.05
C ALA A 16 -0.27 4.59 -2.85
N TRP A 17 0.22 4.60 -1.62
CA TRP A 17 1.61 4.91 -1.33
C TRP A 17 2.57 3.86 -1.89
N LEU A 18 2.29 2.58 -1.67
CA LEU A 18 3.14 1.45 -2.09
C LEU A 18 3.24 1.37 -3.63
N LEU A 19 2.15 1.63 -4.36
CA LEU A 19 2.18 1.63 -5.83
C LEU A 19 3.12 2.70 -6.42
N LYS A 20 3.32 3.82 -5.71
CA LYS A 20 4.31 4.85 -6.10
C LYS A 20 5.76 4.39 -5.89
N GLN A 21 5.98 3.32 -5.14
CA GLN A 21 7.32 2.79 -4.84
C GLN A 21 7.81 1.76 -5.87
N THR A 22 7.04 1.48 -6.92
CA THR A 22 7.33 0.44 -7.93
C THR A 22 8.64 0.66 -8.70
N GLU A 23 9.13 1.89 -8.78
CA GLU A 23 10.41 2.22 -9.44
C GLU A 23 11.65 2.00 -8.55
N ARG A 24 11.46 1.75 -7.25
CA ARG A 24 12.59 1.46 -6.35
C ARG A 24 13.25 0.12 -6.72
N LYS A 25 14.57 0.06 -6.59
CA LYS A 25 15.37 -1.16 -6.85
C LYS A 25 15.63 -2.00 -5.58
N ASP A 26 15.12 -1.57 -4.44
CA ASP A 26 15.27 -2.21 -3.14
C ASP A 26 14.15 -3.24 -2.86
N ALA A 27 14.15 -3.79 -1.64
CA ALA A 27 13.16 -4.78 -1.22
C ALA A 27 11.72 -4.21 -1.21
N ILE A 28 11.55 -2.91 -0.95
CA ILE A 28 10.25 -2.23 -0.95
C ILE A 28 9.74 -2.08 -2.38
N GLY A 29 10.62 -1.72 -3.32
CA GLY A 29 10.27 -1.65 -4.74
C GLY A 29 9.90 -3.01 -5.33
N LYS A 30 10.62 -4.07 -4.96
CA LYS A 30 10.26 -5.44 -5.34
C LYS A 30 8.90 -5.86 -4.77
N LEU A 31 8.62 -5.52 -3.51
CA LEU A 31 7.31 -5.74 -2.90
C LEU A 31 6.22 -4.96 -3.65
N ALA A 32 6.44 -3.69 -3.95
CA ALA A 32 5.51 -2.86 -4.69
C ALA A 32 5.20 -3.42 -6.09
N GLN A 33 6.21 -3.90 -6.82
CA GLN A 33 6.03 -4.55 -8.12
C GLN A 33 5.24 -5.86 -8.01
N ALA A 34 5.56 -6.70 -7.03
CA ALA A 34 4.83 -7.95 -6.79
C ALA A 34 3.35 -7.68 -6.46
N MET A 35 3.09 -6.70 -5.60
CA MET A 35 1.72 -6.33 -5.20
C MET A 35 0.96 -5.58 -6.31
N SER A 36 1.64 -4.84 -7.19
CA SER A 36 1.02 -4.16 -8.34
C SER A 36 0.46 -5.16 -9.35
N LYS A 37 1.15 -6.29 -9.53
CA LYS A 37 0.72 -7.38 -10.41
C LYS A 37 -0.39 -8.26 -9.81
N MET A 38 -0.60 -8.19 -8.49
CA MET A 38 -1.71 -8.88 -7.84
C MET A 38 -3.00 -8.06 -8.00
N GLU A 39 -3.87 -8.49 -8.92
CA GLU A 39 -5.26 -8.06 -8.94
C GLU A 39 -6.01 -8.67 -7.74
N TYR A 40 -5.87 -8.03 -6.58
CA TYR A 40 -6.58 -8.45 -5.38
C TYR A 40 -7.83 -7.59 -5.15
N THR A 41 -8.99 -8.17 -5.45
CA THR A 41 -10.31 -7.63 -5.08
C THR A 41 -10.60 -8.01 -3.63
N TYR A 42 -10.15 -7.19 -2.68
CA TYR A 42 -10.49 -7.39 -1.28
C TYR A 42 -11.84 -6.76 -0.95
N THR A 43 -12.83 -7.59 -0.61
CA THR A 43 -14.07 -7.14 0.03
C THR A 43 -13.92 -7.22 1.56
N PRO A 44 -13.82 -6.08 2.27
CA PRO A 44 -13.76 -6.08 3.73
C PRO A 44 -15.08 -6.61 4.29
N ARG A 45 -15.05 -7.74 5.01
CA ARG A 45 -16.21 -8.19 5.80
C ARG A 45 -16.39 -7.42 7.10
N ARG A 46 -15.38 -6.66 7.57
CA ARG A 46 -15.44 -5.79 8.78
C ARG A 46 -14.48 -4.60 8.63
N LYS A 47 -14.70 -3.53 9.41
CA LYS A 47 -13.79 -2.38 9.63
C LYS A 47 -12.45 -2.92 10.17
N ASN A 48 -11.57 -3.34 9.27
CA ASN A 48 -10.31 -3.96 9.64
C ASN A 48 -9.19 -2.92 9.53
N ASP A 49 -8.29 -2.94 10.50
CA ASP A 49 -7.07 -2.15 10.50
C ASP A 49 -6.32 -2.38 9.19
N GLU A 50 -5.96 -1.29 8.50
CA GLU A 50 -5.26 -1.34 7.21
C GLU A 50 -3.95 -2.13 7.33
N HIS A 51 -3.24 -2.02 8.46
CA HIS A 51 -2.03 -2.79 8.72
C HIS A 51 -2.31 -4.29 8.76
N LYS A 52 -3.33 -4.70 9.53
CA LYS A 52 -3.69 -6.13 9.68
C LYS A 52 -4.12 -6.74 8.36
N LYS A 53 -4.82 -5.97 7.52
CA LYS A 53 -5.21 -6.40 6.18
C LYS A 53 -4.00 -6.69 5.30
N TRP A 54 -3.05 -5.75 5.24
CA TRP A 54 -1.86 -5.94 4.42
C TRP A 54 -0.92 -7.01 4.97
N ALA A 55 -0.81 -7.12 6.29
CA ALA A 55 -0.09 -8.20 6.94
C ALA A 55 -0.65 -9.57 6.54
N ASP A 56 -1.98 -9.77 6.59
CA ASP A 56 -2.62 -11.04 6.20
C ASP A 56 -2.39 -11.38 4.71
N ILE A 57 -2.46 -10.38 3.82
CA ILE A 57 -2.17 -10.59 2.39
C ILE A 57 -0.72 -11.05 2.18
N ILE A 58 0.22 -10.39 2.85
CA ILE A 58 1.65 -10.64 2.67
C ILE A 58 2.08 -11.94 3.33
N THR A 59 1.48 -12.33 4.45
CA THR A 59 1.74 -13.64 5.07
C THR A 59 1.13 -14.80 4.29
N ARG A 60 -0.02 -14.61 3.63
CA ARG A 60 -0.68 -15.66 2.83
C ARG A 60 -0.13 -15.83 1.43
N HIS A 61 0.27 -14.73 0.78
CA HIS A 61 0.62 -14.71 -0.64
C HIS A 61 2.03 -14.23 -0.91
N GLY A 62 2.70 -13.65 0.09
CA GLY A 62 4.09 -13.21 -0.01
C GLY A 62 5.07 -14.31 0.40
N GLU A 63 6.33 -14.06 0.10
CA GLU A 63 7.44 -14.86 0.60
C GLU A 63 7.95 -14.27 1.93
N VAL A 64 8.72 -15.03 2.71
CA VAL A 64 9.31 -14.55 3.98
C VAL A 64 10.06 -13.22 3.80
N ARG A 65 10.73 -13.03 2.66
CA ARG A 65 11.43 -11.77 2.31
C ARG A 65 10.49 -10.56 2.13
N HIS A 66 9.22 -10.79 1.78
CA HIS A 66 8.22 -9.74 1.66
C HIS A 66 7.70 -9.25 3.01
N VAL A 67 7.75 -10.08 4.06
CA VAL A 67 7.34 -9.67 5.43
C VAL A 67 8.29 -8.61 5.98
N VAL A 68 9.60 -8.79 5.79
CA VAL A 68 10.59 -7.79 6.24
C VAL A 68 10.43 -6.48 5.45
N ALA A 69 10.30 -6.58 4.13
CA ALA A 69 10.07 -5.42 3.27
C ALA A 69 8.76 -4.69 3.62
N PHE A 70 7.71 -5.42 4.00
CA PHE A 70 6.44 -4.85 4.41
C PHE A 70 6.55 -4.03 5.69
N ASN A 71 7.19 -4.57 6.73
CA ASN A 71 7.34 -3.84 7.99
C ASN A 71 8.12 -2.53 7.81
N GLN A 72 9.15 -2.54 6.95
CA GLN A 72 9.91 -1.34 6.58
C GLN A 72 9.03 -0.36 5.79
N ALA A 73 8.36 -0.84 4.75
CA ALA A 73 7.44 -0.05 3.93
C ALA A 73 6.32 0.59 4.75
N TRP A 74 5.76 -0.15 5.71
CA TRP A 74 4.68 0.33 6.58
C TRP A 74 5.14 1.50 7.44
N ARG A 75 6.35 1.40 8.02
CA ARG A 75 6.93 2.49 8.81
C ARG A 75 7.18 3.74 7.97
N GLU A 76 7.75 3.59 6.78
CA GLU A 76 7.97 4.71 5.85
C GLU A 76 6.65 5.36 5.43
N TYR A 77 5.62 4.55 5.17
CA TYR A 77 4.27 5.04 4.87
C TYR A 77 3.67 5.82 6.03
N GLN A 78 3.79 5.36 7.28
CA GLN A 78 3.26 6.09 8.43
C GLN A 78 3.91 7.47 8.56
N ILE A 79 5.24 7.55 8.40
CA ILE A 79 5.96 8.83 8.41
C ILE A 79 5.48 9.74 7.28
N ALA A 80 5.37 9.20 6.05
CA ALA A 80 4.91 9.96 4.89
C ALA A 80 3.45 10.43 5.05
N LYS A 81 2.60 9.61 5.68
CA LYS A 81 1.20 9.92 5.96
C LYS A 81 1.07 11.01 7.01
N GLU A 82 1.82 10.92 8.11
CA GLU A 82 1.86 11.97 9.14
C GLU A 82 2.39 13.28 8.58
N ALA A 83 3.45 13.24 7.78
CA ALA A 83 3.97 14.42 7.09
C ALA A 83 2.95 15.03 6.12
N ALA A 84 2.21 14.21 5.37
CA ALA A 84 1.16 14.68 4.47
C ALA A 84 -0.05 15.27 5.23
N ILE A 85 -0.41 14.72 6.38
CA ILE A 85 -1.45 15.27 7.26
C ILE A 85 -0.98 16.61 7.84
N ALA A 86 0.27 16.70 8.29
CA ALA A 86 0.84 17.93 8.83
C ALA A 86 1.02 19.03 7.77
N ALA A 87 1.26 18.65 6.51
CA ALA A 87 1.45 19.58 5.39
C ALA A 87 0.14 20.02 4.71
N ALA A 88 -1.00 19.39 5.02
CA ALA A 88 -2.30 19.85 4.55
C ALA A 88 -2.72 21.09 5.37
N PRO A 89 -2.86 22.28 4.76
CA PRO A 89 -3.34 23.45 5.49
C PRO A 89 -4.79 23.17 5.94
N ALA A 90 -5.04 23.40 7.23
CA ALA A 90 -6.34 23.29 7.88
C ALA A 90 -7.37 24.26 7.29
#